data_AF-A0A529HQE5-F1
#
_entry.id   AF-A0A529HQE5-F1
#
_cell.length_a   1.000
_cell.length_b   1.000
_cell.length_c   1.000
_cell.angle_alpha   90.00
_cell.angle_beta   90.00
_cell.angle_gamma   90.00
#
_symmetry.space_group_name_H-M   'P 1'
#
loop_
_entity.id
_entity.type
_entity.pdbx_description
1 polymer ?
#
loop_
_entity_poly.entity_id
_entity_poly.type
_entity_poly.pdbx_seq_one_letter_code
_entity_poly.pdbx_strand_id
1 'polypeptide(L)'
;LSLFDSSEAALRAVFQISSELTKGPLHARIGLHFGAVIRARGAVFGDVINVTARLSTTANPGEVLISQSFFEALCADSRSALRLLDKMAFKGKQELFDVYTLGSEDRALSTQIVSRGTVIERRSAPPRQINLVIRYGDQLRSCRNNELVTIGRSPECNIVIQRPWVSRH
;
A
#
# COMPACT_ATOMS: atom_id res chain seq x y z
N LEU A 1 -15.68 -2.97 9.68
CA LEU A 1 -14.76 -4.13 9.77
C LEU A 1 -15.52 -5.34 9.25
N SER A 2 -14.99 -6.06 8.28
CA SER A 2 -15.59 -7.27 7.72
C SER A 2 -14.59 -8.42 7.82
N LEU A 3 -15.07 -9.62 8.13
CA LEU A 3 -14.25 -10.82 8.27
C LEU A 3 -14.67 -11.83 7.21
N PHE A 4 -13.69 -12.52 6.65
CA PHE A 4 -13.89 -13.55 5.64
C PHE A 4 -13.09 -14.78 6.02
N ASP A 5 -13.68 -15.96 5.79
CA ASP A 5 -12.99 -17.23 6.05
C ASP A 5 -12.07 -17.65 4.89
N SER A 6 -12.14 -16.96 3.73
CA SER A 6 -11.24 -17.12 2.59
C SER A 6 -10.67 -15.77 2.14
N SER A 7 -9.36 -15.76 1.87
CA SER A 7 -8.63 -14.62 1.30
C SER A 7 -9.16 -14.26 -0.09
N GLU A 8 -9.54 -15.24 -0.90
CA GLU A 8 -10.13 -15.03 -2.24
C GLU A 8 -11.50 -14.36 -2.16
N ALA A 9 -12.34 -14.77 -1.22
CA ALA A 9 -13.66 -14.17 -1.03
C ALA A 9 -13.53 -12.69 -0.60
N ALA A 10 -12.60 -12.39 0.31
CA ALA A 10 -12.29 -11.02 0.72
C ALA A 10 -11.80 -10.18 -0.46
N LEU A 11 -10.88 -10.73 -1.27
CA LEU A 11 -10.33 -10.02 -2.42
C LEU A 11 -11.40 -9.70 -3.48
N ARG A 12 -12.27 -10.66 -3.80
CA ARG A 12 -13.40 -10.45 -4.74
C ARG A 12 -14.34 -9.36 -4.26
N ALA A 13 -14.70 -9.37 -2.97
CA ALA A 13 -15.55 -8.34 -2.39
C ALA A 13 -14.93 -6.94 -2.53
N VAL A 14 -13.62 -6.82 -2.30
CA VAL A 14 -12.90 -5.55 -2.48
C VAL A 14 -12.85 -5.11 -3.93
N PHE A 15 -12.65 -6.01 -4.89
CA PHE A 15 -12.73 -5.66 -6.31
C PHE A 15 -14.11 -5.11 -6.68
N GLN A 16 -15.18 -5.73 -6.21
CA GLN A 16 -16.54 -5.29 -6.48
C GLN A 16 -16.81 -3.91 -5.87
N ILE A 17 -16.46 -3.71 -4.60
CA ILE A 17 -16.59 -2.42 -3.91
C ILE A 17 -15.78 -1.33 -4.62
N SER A 18 -14.53 -1.63 -4.98
CA SER A 18 -13.66 -0.66 -5.67
C SER A 18 -14.19 -0.29 -7.05
N SER A 19 -14.81 -1.23 -7.78
CA SER A 19 -15.40 -1.02 -9.11
C SER A 19 -16.71 -0.22 -9.05
N GLU A 20 -17.48 -0.36 -7.97
CA GLU A 20 -18.68 0.43 -7.75
C GLU A 20 -18.34 1.85 -7.28
N LEU A 21 -17.33 2.00 -6.40
CA LEU A 21 -16.93 3.29 -5.85
C LEU A 21 -16.21 4.19 -6.86
N THR A 22 -15.51 3.65 -7.86
CA THR A 22 -14.93 4.45 -8.96
C THR A 22 -15.98 5.15 -9.81
N LYS A 23 -17.26 4.77 -9.72
CA LYS A 23 -18.37 5.41 -10.47
C LYS A 23 -19.02 6.58 -9.73
N GLY A 24 -18.67 6.80 -8.45
CA GLY A 24 -19.26 7.85 -7.62
C GLY A 24 -18.24 8.85 -7.08
N PRO A 25 -18.68 9.94 -6.41
CA PRO A 25 -17.79 10.92 -5.77
C PRO A 25 -17.19 10.41 -4.44
N LEU A 26 -17.50 9.17 -4.05
CA LEU A 26 -17.11 8.59 -2.76
C LEU A 26 -15.86 7.74 -2.92
N HIS A 27 -14.82 8.08 -2.17
CA HIS A 27 -13.56 7.35 -2.14
C HIS A 27 -13.45 6.56 -0.83
N ALA A 28 -13.42 5.23 -0.91
CA ALA A 28 -13.13 4.39 0.25
C ALA A 28 -11.63 4.17 0.43
N ARG A 29 -11.23 3.98 1.69
CA ARG A 29 -9.89 3.55 2.07
C ARG A 29 -9.99 2.13 2.60
N ILE A 30 -9.35 1.17 1.94
CA ILE A 30 -9.56 -0.25 2.26
C ILE A 30 -8.23 -0.86 2.70
N GLY A 31 -8.26 -1.59 3.81
CA GLY A 31 -7.13 -2.36 4.33
C GLY A 31 -7.47 -3.84 4.37
N LEU A 32 -6.56 -4.69 3.87
CA LEU A 32 -6.68 -6.15 3.89
C LEU A 32 -5.48 -6.76 4.62
N HIS A 33 -5.78 -7.60 5.61
CA HIS A 33 -4.76 -8.34 6.34
C HIS A 33 -5.24 -9.75 6.68
N PHE A 34 -4.30 -10.68 6.72
CA PHE A 34 -4.54 -12.07 7.07
C PHE A 34 -3.70 -12.43 8.28
N GLY A 35 -4.33 -13.04 9.27
CA GLY A 35 -3.66 -13.41 10.51
C GLY A 35 -4.57 -14.20 11.44
N ALA A 36 -3.98 -14.72 12.51
CA ALA A 36 -4.71 -15.46 13.53
C ALA A 36 -5.71 -14.56 14.27
N VAL A 37 -6.92 -15.07 14.46
CA VAL A 37 -7.99 -14.40 15.20
C VAL A 37 -8.41 -15.22 16.39
N ILE A 38 -8.60 -14.57 17.53
CA ILE A 38 -9.17 -15.19 18.72
C ILE A 38 -10.65 -14.81 18.75
N ARG A 39 -11.52 -15.81 18.64
CA ARG A 39 -12.97 -15.63 18.79
C ARG A 39 -13.37 -15.99 20.23
N ALA A 40 -13.89 -15.03 20.97
CA ALA A 40 -14.37 -15.24 22.34
C ALA A 40 -15.70 -14.50 22.55
N ARG A 41 -16.71 -15.22 23.05
CA ARG A 41 -18.03 -14.66 23.42
C ARG A 41 -18.69 -13.82 22.30
N GLY A 42 -18.55 -14.25 21.04
CA GLY A 42 -19.12 -13.54 19.87
C GLY A 42 -18.35 -12.30 19.42
N ALA A 43 -17.25 -11.95 20.09
CA ALA A 43 -16.35 -10.90 19.67
C ALA A 43 -15.04 -11.47 19.13
N VAL A 44 -14.45 -10.75 18.17
CA VAL A 44 -13.18 -11.10 17.54
C VAL A 44 -12.11 -10.20 18.09
N PHE A 45 -11.02 -10.80 18.55
CA PHE A 45 -9.88 -10.12 19.11
C PHE A 45 -8.61 -10.62 18.42
N GLY A 46 -7.62 -9.73 18.32
CA GLY A 46 -6.32 -10.07 17.77
C GLY A 46 -5.64 -8.85 17.17
N ASP A 47 -4.32 -8.97 17.03
CA ASP A 47 -3.50 -7.97 16.36
C ASP A 47 -3.96 -7.73 14.91
N VAL A 48 -4.62 -8.72 14.31
CA VAL A 48 -5.18 -8.63 12.96
C VAL A 48 -6.05 -7.37 12.79
N ILE A 49 -6.88 -7.04 13.78
CA ILE A 49 -7.85 -5.94 13.68
C ILE A 49 -7.13 -4.60 13.69
N ASN A 50 -6.12 -4.48 14.56
CA ASN A 50 -5.30 -3.29 14.69
C ASN A 50 -4.47 -3.05 13.42
N VAL A 51 -3.89 -4.11 12.86
CA VAL A 51 -3.12 -4.05 11.61
C VAL A 51 -4.02 -3.71 10.42
N THR A 52 -5.19 -4.36 10.28
CA THR A 52 -6.17 -4.04 9.22
C THR A 52 -6.64 -2.60 9.30
N ALA A 53 -7.00 -2.13 10.49
CA ALA A 53 -7.44 -0.75 10.69
C ALA A 53 -6.33 0.22 10.29
N ARG A 54 -5.09 -0.06 10.70
CA ARG A 54 -3.95 0.78 10.34
C ARG A 54 -3.71 0.83 8.82
N LEU A 55 -3.75 -0.31 8.14
CA LEU A 55 -3.67 -0.37 6.67
C LEU A 55 -4.74 0.53 6.03
N SER A 56 -6.00 0.46 6.49
CA SER A 56 -7.05 1.32 5.96
C SER A 56 -6.82 2.82 6.24
N THR A 57 -6.25 3.18 7.40
CA THR A 57 -5.96 4.59 7.72
C THR A 57 -4.79 5.16 6.92
N THR A 58 -3.81 4.31 6.58
CA THR A 58 -2.63 4.69 5.78
C THR A 58 -2.95 4.75 4.28
N ALA A 59 -3.99 4.04 3.83
CA ALA A 59 -4.44 4.08 2.44
C ALA A 59 -4.91 5.49 2.04
N ASN A 60 -4.55 5.91 0.81
CA ASN A 60 -5.11 7.11 0.22
C ASN A 60 -6.60 6.91 -0.13
N PRO A 61 -7.39 7.99 -0.29
CA PRO A 61 -8.77 7.88 -0.78
C PRO A 61 -8.83 7.12 -2.12
N GLY A 62 -9.60 6.05 -2.19
CA GLY A 62 -9.75 5.19 -3.37
C GLY A 62 -8.68 4.09 -3.46
N GLU A 63 -7.78 4.00 -2.48
CA GLU A 63 -6.69 3.02 -2.45
C GLU A 63 -7.04 1.81 -1.57
N VAL A 64 -6.53 0.67 -2.00
CA VAL A 64 -6.58 -0.60 -1.26
C VAL A 64 -5.16 -0.97 -0.86
N LEU A 65 -4.92 -1.12 0.44
CA LEU A 65 -3.65 -1.61 0.97
C LEU A 65 -3.81 -3.04 1.48
N ILE A 66 -2.90 -3.90 1.08
CA ILE A 66 -2.93 -5.34 1.32
C ILE A 66 -1.63 -5.76 1.97
N SER A 67 -1.69 -6.40 3.13
CA SER A 67 -0.48 -6.91 3.80
C SER A 67 0.17 -8.08 3.07
N GLN A 68 1.46 -8.28 3.27
CA GLN A 68 2.21 -9.46 2.83
C GLN A 68 1.54 -10.78 3.21
N SER A 69 1.12 -10.95 4.46
CA SER A 69 0.47 -12.19 4.91
C SER A 69 -0.82 -12.49 4.14
N PHE A 70 -1.56 -11.46 3.73
CA PHE A 70 -2.75 -11.63 2.89
C PHE A 70 -2.37 -12.00 1.45
N PHE A 71 -1.33 -11.39 0.90
CA PHE A 71 -0.81 -11.75 -0.43
C PHE A 71 -0.33 -13.20 -0.49
N GLU A 72 0.39 -13.66 0.54
CA GLU A 72 0.85 -15.04 0.67
C GLU A 72 -0.31 -16.04 0.86
N ALA A 73 -1.41 -15.61 1.47
CA ALA A 73 -2.62 -16.43 1.62
C ALA A 73 -3.47 -16.56 0.34
N LEU A 74 -3.15 -15.81 -0.73
CA LEU A 74 -3.87 -15.89 -2.01
C LEU A 74 -3.28 -16.95 -2.95
N CYS A 75 -4.13 -17.49 -3.82
CA CYS A 75 -3.68 -18.30 -4.96
C CYS A 75 -2.85 -17.50 -5.99
N ALA A 76 -2.01 -18.20 -6.77
CA ALA A 76 -1.09 -17.59 -7.73
C ALA A 76 -1.81 -16.70 -8.78
N ASP A 77 -2.98 -17.12 -9.25
CA ASP A 77 -3.77 -16.35 -10.21
C ASP A 77 -4.26 -15.02 -9.60
N SER A 78 -4.75 -15.04 -8.36
CA SER A 78 -5.23 -13.83 -7.67
C SER A 78 -4.09 -12.86 -7.35
N ARG A 79 -2.89 -13.37 -7.07
CA ARG A 79 -1.69 -12.55 -6.85
C ARG A 79 -1.31 -11.74 -8.09
N SER A 80 -1.63 -12.22 -9.30
CA SER A 80 -1.33 -11.49 -10.54
C SER A 80 -2.12 -10.19 -10.68
N ALA A 81 -3.27 -10.09 -10.01
CA ALA A 81 -4.10 -8.90 -9.97
C ALA A 81 -3.62 -7.87 -8.93
N LEU A 82 -2.57 -8.19 -8.17
CA LEU A 82 -1.99 -7.34 -7.14
C LEU A 82 -0.61 -6.85 -7.55
N ARG A 83 -0.25 -5.65 -7.09
CA ARG A 83 1.05 -5.04 -7.32
C ARG A 83 1.67 -4.61 -6.00
N LEU A 84 2.97 -4.87 -5.82
CA LEU A 84 3.70 -4.33 -4.68
C LEU A 84 3.69 -2.80 -4.74
N LEU A 85 3.22 -2.18 -3.67
CA LEU A 85 3.17 -0.72 -3.52
C LEU A 85 4.44 -0.22 -2.83
N ASP A 86 4.71 -0.71 -1.61
CA ASP A 86 5.81 -0.23 -0.77
C ASP A 86 6.15 -1.22 0.36
N LYS A 87 7.23 -0.97 1.10
CA LYS A 87 7.61 -1.66 2.34
C LYS A 87 7.33 -0.76 3.54
N MET A 88 6.42 -1.19 4.43
CA MET A 88 6.00 -0.38 5.58
C MET A 88 6.39 -1.02 6.91
N ALA A 89 6.87 -0.20 7.86
CA ALA A 89 7.09 -0.62 9.24
C ALA A 89 5.80 -0.49 10.07
N PHE A 90 5.36 -1.57 10.70
CA PHE A 90 4.27 -1.54 11.66
C PHE A 90 4.84 -1.32 13.08
N LYS A 91 4.45 -0.21 13.71
CA LYS A 91 4.84 0.17 15.10
C LYS A 91 4.67 -1.03 16.05
N GLY A 92 5.76 -1.52 16.61
CA GLY A 92 5.80 -2.68 17.50
C GLY A 92 6.59 -3.88 16.93
N LYS A 93 6.87 -3.92 15.63
CA LYS A 93 7.76 -4.92 15.00
C LYS A 93 8.82 -4.21 14.15
N GLN A 94 10.09 -4.56 14.34
CA GLN A 94 11.22 -3.94 13.62
C GLN A 94 11.29 -4.37 12.13
N GLU A 95 10.47 -5.31 11.69
CA GLU A 95 10.45 -5.77 10.31
C GLU A 95 9.59 -4.87 9.41
N LEU A 96 10.16 -4.55 8.24
CA LEU A 96 9.45 -3.92 7.13
C LEU A 96 8.62 -4.98 6.41
N PHE A 97 7.31 -4.78 6.33
CA PHE A 97 6.40 -5.69 5.65
C PHE A 97 6.09 -5.18 4.25
N ASP A 98 6.02 -6.10 3.29
CA ASP A 98 5.54 -5.78 1.94
C ASP A 98 4.06 -5.41 1.97
N VAL A 99 3.72 -4.28 1.37
CA VAL A 99 2.35 -3.80 1.20
C VAL A 99 2.03 -3.75 -0.28
N TYR A 100 0.92 -4.37 -0.65
CA TYR A 100 0.43 -4.50 -2.01
C TYR A 100 -0.82 -3.65 -2.22
N THR A 101 -1.12 -3.32 -3.47
CA THR A 101 -2.32 -2.62 -3.92
C THR A 101 -2.95 -3.36 -5.11
N LEU A 102 -4.18 -3.00 -5.47
CA LEU A 102 -4.83 -3.54 -6.66
C LEU A 102 -4.08 -3.07 -7.92
N GLY A 103 -3.80 -4.00 -8.83
CA GLY A 103 -3.32 -3.68 -10.16
C GLY A 103 -4.44 -3.02 -10.96
N SER A 104 -4.26 -1.75 -11.33
CA SER A 104 -5.20 -1.08 -12.22
C SER A 104 -5.02 -1.60 -13.66
N GLU A 105 -6.12 -1.84 -14.38
CA GLU A 105 -6.12 -2.03 -15.84
C GLU A 105 -5.85 -0.72 -16.61
N ASP A 106 -5.43 0.35 -15.92
CA ASP A 106 -5.09 1.62 -16.54
C ASP A 106 -3.76 1.56 -17.31
N ARG A 107 -3.89 1.10 -18.56
CA ARG A 107 -2.90 1.15 -19.63
C ARG A 107 -2.78 2.56 -20.24
N ALA A 108 -2.91 3.64 -19.47
CA ALA A 108 -2.59 4.98 -19.95
C ALA A 108 -1.86 5.73 -18.82
N LEU A 109 -0.55 5.57 -18.64
CA LEU A 109 0.45 6.35 -19.36
C LEU A 109 1.82 5.68 -19.17
N SER A 110 2.22 4.82 -20.11
CA SER A 110 3.61 4.74 -20.58
C SER A 110 3.60 3.90 -21.85
N THR A 111 3.74 4.59 -22.97
CA THR A 111 3.90 4.06 -24.33
C THR A 111 4.77 2.79 -24.33
N GLN A 112 4.13 1.64 -24.54
CA GLN A 112 4.83 0.41 -24.88
C GLN A 112 5.02 0.39 -26.40
N ILE A 113 6.25 0.68 -26.86
CA ILE A 113 6.70 0.20 -28.16
C ILE A 113 7.15 -1.24 -27.92
N VAL A 114 6.31 -2.19 -28.32
CA VAL A 114 6.63 -3.62 -28.30
C VAL A 114 7.40 -3.94 -29.58
N SER A 115 8.73 -4.12 -29.46
CA SER A 115 9.47 -4.83 -30.49
C SER A 115 9.46 -6.33 -30.17
N ARG A 116 8.95 -7.06 -31.17
CA ARG A 116 8.71 -8.50 -31.27
C ARG A 116 10.03 -9.27 -31.28
N GLY A 117 10.17 -10.26 -30.40
CA GLY A 117 11.27 -11.24 -30.49
C GLY A 117 11.51 -12.05 -29.21
N THR A 118 11.16 -13.33 -29.28
CA THR A 118 11.77 -14.49 -28.60
C THR A 118 11.80 -14.57 -27.06
N VAL A 119 11.25 -15.69 -26.58
CA VAL A 119 11.35 -16.32 -25.27
C VAL A 119 12.69 -16.02 -24.57
N ILE A 120 12.68 -15.22 -23.50
CA ILE A 120 13.77 -15.10 -22.54
C ILE A 120 13.15 -14.90 -21.14
N GLU A 121 13.63 -15.70 -20.20
CA GLU A 121 13.46 -15.63 -18.74
C GLU A 121 12.90 -14.29 -18.23
N ARG A 122 11.79 -14.34 -17.49
CA ARG A 122 11.31 -13.20 -16.68
C ARG A 122 12.30 -12.95 -15.53
N ARG A 123 13.45 -12.40 -15.86
CA ARG A 123 14.31 -11.69 -14.90
C ARG A 123 13.46 -10.61 -14.30
N SER A 124 13.25 -10.69 -12.98
CA SER A 124 12.68 -9.63 -12.16
C SER A 124 13.32 -8.31 -12.59
N ALA A 125 12.56 -7.46 -13.29
CA ALA A 125 13.02 -6.12 -13.59
C ALA A 125 13.36 -5.46 -12.25
N PRO A 126 14.51 -4.80 -12.10
CA PRO A 126 14.79 -4.04 -10.89
C PRO A 126 13.62 -3.09 -10.66
N PRO A 127 13.14 -2.94 -9.40
CA PRO A 127 12.00 -2.08 -9.11
C PRO A 127 12.27 -0.70 -9.72
N ARG A 128 11.30 -0.17 -10.47
CA ARG A 128 11.43 1.11 -11.16
C ARG A 128 11.90 2.14 -10.14
N GLN A 129 13.08 2.70 -10.36
CA GLN A 129 13.68 3.69 -9.46
C GLN A 129 12.92 5.01 -9.64
N ILE A 130 11.89 5.23 -8.82
CA ILE A 130 11.18 6.50 -8.76
C ILE A 130 12.10 7.49 -8.06
N ASN A 131 12.24 8.69 -8.61
CA ASN A 131 12.95 9.79 -7.97
C ASN A 131 11.93 10.90 -7.70
N LEU A 132 11.63 11.14 -6.42
CA LEU A 132 10.73 12.19 -5.96
C LEU A 132 11.57 13.38 -5.53
N VAL A 133 11.34 14.54 -6.15
CA VAL A 133 12.00 15.79 -5.81
C VAL A 133 11.02 16.69 -5.07
N ILE A 134 11.34 17.01 -3.82
CA ILE A 134 10.52 17.82 -2.91
C ILE A 134 11.24 19.15 -2.68
N ARG A 135 10.53 20.27 -2.90
CA ARG A 135 11.05 21.62 -2.71
C ARG A 135 10.18 22.41 -1.75
N TYR A 136 10.78 23.01 -0.73
CA TYR A 136 10.12 23.95 0.18
C TYR A 136 11.06 25.12 0.50
N GLY A 137 10.72 26.32 0.02
CA GLY A 137 11.63 27.48 0.06
C GLY A 137 12.94 27.16 -0.66
N ASP A 138 14.06 27.35 0.03
CA ASP A 138 15.41 27.01 -0.45
C ASP A 138 15.83 25.55 -0.17
N GLN A 139 14.96 24.76 0.45
CA GLN A 139 15.24 23.35 0.76
C GLN A 139 14.79 22.47 -0.41
N LEU A 140 15.75 21.80 -1.06
CA LEU A 140 15.52 20.80 -2.09
C LEU A 140 15.98 19.43 -1.59
N ARG A 141 15.13 18.42 -1.72
CA ARG A 141 15.45 17.02 -1.39
C ARG A 141 14.99 16.11 -2.51
N SER A 142 15.84 15.19 -2.91
CA SER A 142 15.46 14.08 -3.79
C SER A 142 15.47 12.79 -2.98
N CYS A 143 14.44 11.97 -3.11
CA CYS A 143 14.42 10.64 -2.55
C CYS A 143 14.06 9.60 -3.59
N ARG A 144 14.65 8.42 -3.44
CA ARG A 144 14.39 7.25 -4.28
C ARG A 144 13.39 6.31 -3.61
N ASN A 145 13.02 5.23 -4.31
CA ASN A 145 12.26 4.14 -3.70
C ASN A 145 12.88 3.70 -2.37
N ASN A 146 12.05 3.58 -1.33
CA ASN A 146 12.40 3.18 0.03
C ASN A 146 13.29 4.17 0.81
N GLU A 147 13.49 5.39 0.32
CA GLU A 147 14.15 6.46 1.08
C GLU A 147 13.10 7.31 1.82
N LEU A 148 13.20 7.34 3.15
CA LEU A 148 12.31 8.13 4.00
C LEU A 148 12.72 9.61 3.95
N VAL A 149 11.75 10.49 3.69
CA VAL A 149 11.91 11.94 3.86
C VAL A 149 10.96 12.43 4.93
N THR A 150 11.50 12.92 6.04
CA THR A 150 10.72 13.49 7.15
C THR A 150 10.51 14.99 6.94
N ILE A 151 9.27 15.44 7.15
CA ILE A 151 8.87 16.85 7.04
C ILE A 151 8.26 17.27 8.37
N GLY A 152 8.81 18.29 9.01
CA GLY A 152 8.33 18.69 10.33
C GLY A 152 9.00 19.95 10.87
N ARG A 153 8.63 20.33 12.09
CA ARG A 153 9.12 21.57 12.73
C ARG A 153 10.50 21.41 13.38
N SER A 154 10.91 20.17 13.63
CA SER A 154 12.12 19.85 14.35
C SER A 154 13.36 19.91 13.44
N PRO A 155 14.54 20.31 13.95
CA PRO A 155 15.75 20.41 13.13
C PRO A 155 16.25 19.05 12.59
N GLU A 156 15.81 17.94 13.17
CA GLU A 156 16.07 16.57 12.72
C GLU A 156 15.26 16.15 11.48
N CYS A 157 14.27 16.94 11.05
CA CYS A 157 13.51 16.67 9.84
C CYS A 157 14.32 16.96 8.58
N ASN A 158 14.17 16.12 7.55
CA ASN A 158 14.84 16.35 6.27
C ASN A 158 14.39 17.65 5.59
N ILE A 159 13.13 18.04 5.80
CA ILE A 159 12.59 19.34 5.42
C ILE A 159 11.99 20.00 6.67
N VAL A 160 12.57 21.12 7.07
CA VAL A 160 12.17 21.84 8.28
C VAL A 160 11.19 22.95 7.92
N ILE A 161 9.98 22.85 8.46
CA ILE A 161 8.92 23.86 8.32
C ILE A 161 8.68 24.51 9.68
N GLN A 162 9.29 25.68 9.91
CA GLN A 162 9.14 26.45 11.14
C GLN A 162 7.80 27.20 11.21
N ARG A 163 6.68 26.46 11.24
CA ARG A 163 5.35 27.04 11.45
C ARG A 163 4.70 26.45 12.70
N PRO A 164 3.97 27.26 13.48
CA PRO A 164 3.41 26.83 14.77
C PRO A 164 2.35 25.73 14.66
N TRP A 165 1.71 25.59 13.49
CA TRP A 165 0.71 24.54 13.18
C TRP A 165 1.31 23.29 12.51
N VAL A 166 2.63 23.18 12.39
CA VAL A 166 3.30 22.00 11.83
C VAL A 166 3.68 21.03 12.95
N SER A 167 3.45 19.74 12.71
CA SER A 167 3.73 18.68 13.67
C SER A 167 5.20 18.67 14.12
N ARG A 168 5.40 18.37 15.40
CA ARG A 168 6.71 18.01 15.97
C ARG A 168 6.93 16.54 15.62
N HIS A 169 7.58 16.29 14.48
CA HIS A 169 8.01 14.95 14.09
C HIS A 169 9.42 14.72 14.59
#